data_AF-A0AAU6WMV9-F1
#
_entry.id   AF-A0AAU6WMV9-F1
#
_cell.length_a   1.000
_cell.length_b   1.000
_cell.length_c   1.000
_cell.angle_alpha   90.00
_cell.angle_beta   90.00
_cell.angle_gamma   90.00
#
_symmetry.space_group_name_H-M   'P 1'
#
loop_
_entity.id
_entity.type
_entity.pdbx_description
1 polymer ?
#
loop_
_entity_poly.entity_id
_entity_poly.type
_entity_poly.pdbx_seq_one_letter_code
_entity_poly.pdbx_strand_id
1 'polypeptide(L)'
;MAKETDFSRRKFLQLAGLGGAALCLGIFPGISKASVITEGAALAENVEMNAWIMINTAGKITLVDHRAEMGQGSYHSVPQIIAEELEVDLGQIEVIFAQGSTKYGSQITGEVLRSGLPIKTF
;
A
#
# COMPACT_ATOMS: atom_id res chain seq x y z
N MET A 1 23.74 26.42 45.09
CA MET A 1 23.60 24.97 45.28
C MET A 1 22.96 24.38 44.03
N ALA A 2 23.78 24.02 43.03
CA ALA A 2 23.30 23.45 41.78
C ALA A 2 23.28 21.92 41.92
N LYS A 3 22.11 21.30 41.70
CA LYS A 3 21.93 19.85 41.76
C LYS A 3 22.35 19.28 40.41
N GLU A 4 23.57 18.75 40.32
CA GLU A 4 23.96 17.98 39.15
C GLU A 4 23.01 16.78 39.02
N THR A 5 22.28 16.73 37.91
CA THR A 5 21.39 15.63 37.61
C THR A 5 22.23 14.55 36.94
N ASP A 6 22.71 13.61 37.74
CA ASP A 6 23.45 12.44 37.25
C ASP A 6 22.55 11.63 36.30
N PHE A 7 22.70 11.88 35.00
CA PHE A 7 21.92 11.27 33.95
C PHE A 7 22.49 9.89 33.66
N SER A 8 22.15 8.94 34.53
CA SER A 8 22.64 7.57 34.42
C SER A 8 22.26 6.95 33.07
N ARG A 9 23.22 6.27 32.44
CA ARG A 9 23.02 5.48 31.19
C ARG A 9 21.78 4.57 31.28
N ARG A 10 21.46 4.06 32.48
CA ARG A 10 20.26 3.26 32.75
C ARG A 10 18.97 4.05 32.55
N LYS A 11 18.89 5.29 33.04
CA LYS A 11 17.71 6.15 32.86
C LYS A 11 17.52 6.54 31.40
N PHE A 12 18.61 6.78 30.68
CA PHE A 12 18.56 7.01 29.24
C PHE A 12 17.97 5.80 28.49
N LEU A 13 18.47 4.59 28.76
CA LEU A 13 17.95 3.37 28.13
C LEU A 13 16.47 3.10 28.48
N GLN A 14 16.06 3.38 29.71
CA GLN A 14 14.66 3.26 30.12
C GLN A 14 13.75 4.25 29.38
N LEU A 15 14.18 5.51 29.27
CA LEU A 15 13.40 6.54 28.59
C LEU A 15 13.34 6.30 27.08
N ALA A 16 14.46 5.90 26.47
CA ALA A 16 14.55 5.55 25.05
C ALA A 16 13.72 4.30 24.72
N GLY A 17 13.74 3.27 25.59
CA GLY A 17 12.93 2.06 25.42
C GLY A 17 11.43 2.34 25.53
N LEU A 18 11.01 3.16 26.50
CA LEU A 18 9.62 3.61 26.64
C LEU A 18 9.17 4.45 25.44
N GLY A 19 10.00 5.39 24.99
CA GLY A 19 9.72 6.21 23.81
C GLY A 19 9.65 5.38 22.53
N GLY A 20 10.55 4.40 22.37
CA GLY A 20 10.54 3.47 21.24
C GLY A 20 9.30 2.58 21.23
N ALA A 21 8.88 2.05 22.38
CA ALA A 21 7.65 1.27 22.49
C ALA A 21 6.40 2.13 22.19
N ALA A 22 6.34 3.35 22.72
CA ALA A 22 5.25 4.28 22.43
C ALA A 22 5.21 4.68 20.95
N LEU A 23 6.37 4.83 20.31
CA LEU A 23 6.49 5.07 18.87
C LEU A 23 6.03 3.85 18.07
N CYS A 24 6.42 2.63 18.44
CA CYS A 24 5.92 1.41 17.80
C CYS A 24 4.39 1.29 17.89
N LEU A 25 3.78 1.73 19.00
CA LEU A 25 2.32 1.77 19.16
C LEU A 25 1.68 2.96 18.41
N GLY A 26 2.37 4.10 18.33
CA GLY A 26 1.86 5.35 17.76
C GLY A 26 2.08 5.51 16.25
N ILE A 27 3.05 4.81 15.65
CA ILE A 27 3.29 4.79 14.19
C ILE A 27 2.21 4.00 13.44
N PHE A 28 1.32 3.28 14.14
CA PHE A 28 0.10 2.74 13.54
C PHE A 28 -1.07 3.72 13.74
N PRO A 29 -1.38 4.63 12.78
CA PRO A 29 -2.59 5.46 12.83
C PRO A 29 -3.89 4.65 12.58
N GLY A 30 -3.88 3.36 12.89
CA GLY A 30 -4.83 2.36 12.40
C GLY A 30 -5.36 1.39 13.44
N ILE A 31 -5.35 1.72 14.75
CA ILE A 31 -6.17 0.98 15.73
C ILE A 31 -7.64 1.45 15.64
N SER A 32 -8.14 1.63 14.42
CA SER A 32 -9.56 1.57 14.13
C SER A 32 -9.87 0.09 13.96
N LYS A 33 -10.35 -0.55 15.03
CA LYS A 33 -10.90 -1.93 15.04
C LYS A 33 -10.24 -2.85 14.00
N ALA A 34 -8.97 -3.18 14.18
CA ALA A 34 -8.42 -4.32 13.46
C ALA A 34 -9.18 -5.56 13.96
N SER A 35 -10.15 -6.04 13.17
CA SER A 35 -10.67 -7.38 13.36
C SER A 35 -9.47 -8.30 13.19
N VAL A 36 -9.09 -8.99 14.25
CA VAL A 36 -8.12 -10.08 14.15
C VAL A 36 -8.78 -11.09 13.22
N ILE A 37 -8.33 -11.13 11.97
CA ILE A 37 -8.75 -12.13 11.01
C ILE A 37 -8.09 -13.42 11.48
N THR A 38 -8.82 -14.22 12.25
CA THR A 38 -8.42 -15.60 12.56
C THR A 38 -8.23 -16.35 11.24
N GLU A 39 -7.24 -17.26 11.16
CA GLU A 39 -6.88 -18.01 9.94
C GLU A 39 -8.09 -18.59 9.19
N GLY A 40 -9.15 -18.99 9.91
CA GLY A 40 -10.39 -19.50 9.30
C GLY A 40 -11.29 -18.47 8.61
N ALA A 41 -11.17 -17.17 8.93
CA ALA A 41 -11.92 -16.09 8.30
C ALA A 41 -11.19 -15.49 7.08
N ALA A 42 -9.84 -15.53 7.08
CA ALA A 42 -9.03 -15.12 5.93
C ALA A 42 -9.18 -16.07 4.73
N LEU A 43 -9.55 -17.32 4.98
CA LEU A 43 -9.76 -18.33 3.94
C LEU A 43 -11.17 -18.28 3.32
N ALA A 44 -12.11 -17.56 3.92
CA ALA A 44 -13.52 -17.57 3.52
C ALA A 44 -13.91 -16.44 2.56
N GLU A 45 -13.19 -15.32 2.58
CA GLU A 45 -13.38 -14.20 1.66
C GLU A 45 -12.02 -13.78 1.11
N ASN A 46 -11.93 -13.56 -0.20
CA ASN A 46 -10.73 -13.03 -0.87
C ASN A 46 -10.24 -11.80 -0.10
N VAL A 47 -9.22 -11.98 0.75
CA VAL A 47 -8.72 -10.91 1.61
C VAL A 47 -8.09 -9.88 0.70
N GLU A 48 -8.80 -8.77 0.53
CA GLU A 48 -8.30 -7.64 -0.20
C GLU A 48 -7.23 -6.94 0.65
N MET A 49 -5.96 -7.34 0.48
CA MET A 49 -4.83 -6.76 1.20
C MET A 49 -4.65 -5.28 0.85
N ASN A 50 -4.91 -4.94 -0.42
CA ASN A 50 -4.90 -3.58 -0.93
C ASN A 50 -5.80 -3.47 -2.17
N ALA A 51 -6.32 -2.28 -2.48
CA ALA A 51 -7.19 -2.05 -3.64
C ALA A 51 -6.59 -2.52 -4.97
N TRP A 52 -5.25 -2.55 -5.05
CA TRP A 52 -4.50 -2.87 -6.27
C TRP A 52 -3.99 -4.31 -6.35
N ILE A 53 -3.85 -5.03 -5.23
CA ILE A 53 -3.27 -6.39 -5.22
C ILE A 53 -4.16 -7.31 -4.39
N MET A 54 -4.64 -8.38 -5.01
CA MET A 54 -5.45 -9.41 -4.38
C MET A 54 -4.75 -10.76 -4.52
N ILE A 55 -4.72 -11.53 -3.43
CA ILE A 55 -4.20 -12.90 -3.44
C ILE A 55 -5.33 -13.82 -3.01
N ASN A 56 -5.79 -14.68 -3.93
CA ASN A 56 -6.82 -15.67 -3.65
C ASN A 56 -6.24 -16.80 -2.79
N THR A 57 -7.08 -17.49 -2.01
CA THR A 57 -6.74 -18.70 -1.25
C THR A 57 -6.20 -19.84 -2.12
N ALA A 58 -6.52 -19.83 -3.42
CA ALA A 58 -5.94 -20.74 -4.42
C ALA A 58 -4.52 -20.34 -4.87
N GLY A 59 -3.93 -19.26 -4.34
CA GLY A 59 -2.60 -18.76 -4.71
C GLY A 59 -2.55 -17.94 -5.99
N LYS A 60 -3.70 -17.57 -6.57
CA LYS A 60 -3.77 -16.70 -7.75
C LYS A 60 -3.63 -15.23 -7.33
N ILE A 61 -2.73 -14.51 -7.97
CA ILE A 61 -2.44 -13.10 -7.69
C ILE A 61 -3.09 -12.25 -8.77
N THR A 62 -3.83 -11.22 -8.37
CA THR A 62 -4.47 -10.28 -9.28
C THR A 62 -3.96 -8.87 -9.00
N LEU A 63 -3.35 -8.27 -10.01
CA LEU A 63 -2.92 -6.87 -10.01
C LEU A 63 -3.97 -6.03 -10.75
N VAL A 64 -4.43 -4.95 -10.13
CA VAL A 64 -5.41 -4.04 -10.72
C VAL A 64 -4.71 -2.77 -11.17
N ASP A 65 -4.63 -2.55 -12.48
CA ASP A 65 -4.12 -1.31 -13.05
C ASP A 65 -5.26 -0.33 -13.34
N HIS A 66 -5.11 0.90 -12.89
CA HIS A 66 -6.13 1.95 -13.00
C HIS A 66 -5.84 2.95 -14.12
N ARG A 67 -4.66 2.87 -14.76
CA ARG A 67 -4.27 3.76 -15.86
C ARG A 67 -3.89 2.95 -17.08
N ALA A 68 -4.14 3.52 -18.25
CA ALA A 68 -3.70 2.92 -19.48
C ALA A 68 -2.17 3.01 -19.58
N GLU A 69 -1.57 1.86 -19.81
CA GLU A 69 -0.18 1.74 -20.20
C GLU A 69 -0.04 2.18 -21.67
N MET A 70 0.86 3.13 -21.95
CA MET A 70 1.09 3.66 -23.31
C MET A 70 2.53 3.40 -23.79
N GLY A 71 3.08 2.21 -23.52
CA GLY A 71 4.42 1.79 -23.94
C GLY A 71 5.59 2.21 -23.02
N GLN A 72 5.32 2.67 -21.80
CA GLN A 72 6.30 2.78 -20.70
C GLN A 72 6.75 1.42 -20.13
N GLY A 73 6.00 0.34 -20.34
CA GLY A 73 6.32 -1.00 -19.89
C GLY A 73 5.90 -1.35 -18.46
N SER A 74 5.12 -0.52 -17.78
CA SER A 74 4.67 -0.80 -16.39
C SER A 74 3.78 -2.04 -16.29
N TYR A 75 3.04 -2.37 -17.35
CA TYR A 75 2.22 -3.58 -17.44
C TYR A 75 3.06 -4.86 -17.37
N HIS A 76 4.34 -4.82 -17.76
CA HIS A 76 5.24 -5.98 -17.73
C HIS A 76 6.19 -5.96 -16.54
N SER A 77 6.78 -4.79 -16.24
CA SER A 77 7.78 -4.70 -15.17
C SER A 77 7.18 -4.89 -13.77
N VAL A 78 5.98 -4.39 -13.53
CA VAL A 78 5.35 -4.48 -12.20
C VAL A 78 4.98 -5.93 -11.83
N PRO A 79 4.30 -6.72 -12.69
CA PRO A 79 4.08 -8.14 -12.40
C PRO A 79 5.38 -8.93 -12.20
N GLN A 80 6.43 -8.60 -12.94
CA GLN A 80 7.71 -9.29 -12.83
C GLN A 80 8.38 -9.05 -11.47
N ILE A 81 8.39 -7.79 -10.99
CA ILE A 81 8.88 -7.47 -9.65
C ILE A 81 8.05 -8.20 -8.58
N ILE A 82 6.72 -8.24 -8.73
CA ILE A 82 5.85 -8.95 -7.78
C ILE A 82 6.14 -10.45 -7.77
N ALA A 83 6.38 -11.05 -8.94
CA ALA A 83 6.76 -12.46 -9.04
C ALA A 83 8.07 -12.76 -8.31
N GLU A 84 9.06 -11.87 -8.45
CA GLU A 84 10.37 -12.00 -7.79
C GLU A 84 10.26 -11.87 -6.26
N GLU A 85 9.51 -10.90 -5.74
CA GLU A 85 9.35 -10.68 -4.30
C GLU A 85 8.49 -11.76 -3.60
N LEU A 86 7.56 -12.39 -4.33
CA LEU A 86 6.70 -13.46 -3.80
C LEU A 86 7.20 -14.88 -4.13
N GLU A 87 8.31 -15.01 -4.87
CA GLU A 87 8.87 -16.28 -5.34
C GLU A 87 7.84 -17.16 -6.07
N VAL A 88 7.01 -16.56 -6.93
CA VAL A 88 5.96 -17.24 -7.72
C VAL A 88 6.25 -17.24 -9.21
N ASP A 89 5.61 -18.14 -9.95
CA ASP A 89 5.66 -18.10 -11.41
C ASP A 89 4.83 -16.95 -11.97
N LEU A 90 5.32 -16.31 -13.04
CA LEU A 90 4.64 -15.20 -13.71
C LEU A 90 3.25 -15.60 -14.24
N GLY A 91 3.04 -16.88 -14.57
CA GLY A 91 1.74 -17.41 -14.98
C GLY A 91 0.68 -17.39 -13.88
N GLN A 92 1.06 -17.17 -12.62
CA GLN A 92 0.13 -17.07 -11.49
C GLN A 92 -0.36 -15.64 -11.24
N ILE A 93 0.18 -14.64 -11.96
CA ILE A 93 -0.19 -13.23 -11.84
C ILE A 93 -1.07 -12.83 -13.02
N GLU A 94 -2.25 -12.30 -12.73
CA GLU A 94 -3.17 -11.74 -13.72
C GLU A 94 -3.29 -10.23 -13.52
N VAL A 95 -3.08 -9.46 -14.59
CA VAL A 95 -3.28 -8.01 -14.58
C VAL A 95 -4.64 -7.68 -15.16
N ILE A 96 -5.50 -7.05 -14.37
CA ILE A 96 -6.83 -6.59 -14.78
C ILE A 96 -6.90 -5.07 -14.74
N PHE A 97 -7.75 -4.49 -15.59
CA PHE A 97 -8.04 -3.06 -15.53
C PHE A 97 -9.08 -2.74 -14.45
N ALA A 98 -8.82 -1.67 -13.70
CA ALA A 98 -9.74 -1.14 -12.70
C ALA A 98 -11.06 -0.74 -13.36
N GLN A 99 -12.16 -1.23 -12.81
CA GLN A 99 -13.48 -0.73 -13.19
C GLN A 99 -13.67 0.68 -12.62
N GLY A 100 -14.50 1.50 -13.27
CA GLY A 100 -14.80 2.87 -12.85
C GLY A 100 -15.49 2.90 -11.49
N SER A 101 -14.70 2.98 -10.42
CA SER A 101 -15.17 3.10 -9.04
C SER A 101 -14.29 4.06 -8.26
N THR A 102 -14.86 4.70 -7.23
CA THR A 102 -14.16 5.69 -6.38
C THR A 102 -12.93 5.12 -5.69
N LYS A 103 -12.88 3.80 -5.50
CA LYS A 103 -11.80 3.04 -4.90
C LYS A 103 -10.46 3.20 -5.62
N TYR A 104 -10.48 3.35 -6.94
CA TYR A 104 -9.26 3.40 -7.77
C TYR A 104 -8.80 4.83 -8.10
N GLY A 105 -9.47 5.83 -7.52
CA GLY A 105 -9.13 7.23 -7.74
C GLY A 105 -9.27 7.66 -9.20
N SER A 106 -8.42 8.59 -9.60
CA SER A 106 -8.44 9.20 -10.93
C SER A 106 -7.82 8.27 -11.98
N GLN A 107 -8.64 7.81 -12.92
CA GLN A 107 -8.25 6.90 -14.02
C GLN A 107 -7.86 7.63 -15.32
N ILE A 108 -7.82 8.98 -15.31
CA ILE A 108 -7.36 9.77 -16.45
C ILE A 108 -5.87 9.52 -16.69
N THR A 109 -5.56 9.02 -17.88
CA THR A 109 -4.20 8.78 -18.36
C THR A 109 -3.75 10.00 -19.14
N GLY A 110 -3.06 10.91 -18.45
CA GLY A 110 -2.61 12.19 -19.00
C GLY A 110 -3.13 13.39 -18.21
N GLU A 111 -2.42 14.52 -18.32
CA GLU A 111 -2.87 15.80 -17.79
C GLU A 111 -3.89 16.40 -18.76
N VAL A 112 -5.18 16.33 -18.41
CA VAL A 112 -6.13 17.28 -18.99
C VAL A 112 -5.83 18.59 -18.29
N LEU A 113 -5.00 19.43 -18.91
CA LEU A 113 -4.90 20.83 -18.52
C LEU A 113 -6.34 21.34 -18.46
N ARG A 114 -6.85 21.61 -17.26
CA ARG A 114 -8.01 22.47 -17.10
C ARG A 114 -7.56 23.89 -17.45
N SER A 115 -7.18 24.11 -18.70
CA SER A 115 -7.02 25.45 -19.23
C SER A 115 -8.45 26.00 -19.35
N GLY A 116 -8.86 26.73 -18.33
CA GLY A 116 -10.04 27.59 -18.37
C GLY A 116 -9.87 28.76 -19.34
N LEU A 117 -9.14 28.59 -20.45
CA LEU A 117 -9.05 29.57 -21.52
C LEU A 117 -9.88 29.09 -22.72
N PRO A 118 -10.79 29.94 -23.24
CA PRO A 118 -11.61 29.58 -24.38
C PRO A 118 -10.73 29.37 -25.61
N ILE A 119 -10.77 28.15 -26.16
CA ILE A 119 -10.17 27.83 -27.44
C ILE A 119 -10.98 28.56 -28.51
N LYS A 120 -10.41 29.60 -29.12
CA LYS A 120 -10.96 30.21 -30.34
C LYS A 120 -10.67 29.27 -31.52
N THR A 121 -11.72 28.64 -32.00
CA THR A 121 -11.78 27.95 -33.31
C THR A 121 -11.54 28.97 -34.43
N PHE A 122 -10.71 28.62 -35.42
CA PHE A 122 -10.68 29.27 -36.72
C PHE A 122 -11.75 28.68 -37.62
#